data_AF-A0A8X6TSU9-F1
#
_entry.id   AF-A0A8X6TSU9-F1
#
_cell.length_a   1.000
_cell.length_b   1.000
_cell.length_c   1.000
_cell.angle_alpha   90.00
_cell.angle_beta   90.00
_cell.angle_gamma   90.00
#
_symmetry.space_group_name_H-M   'P 1'
#
loop_
_entity.id
_entity.type
_entity.pdbx_description
1 polymer ?
#
loop_
_entity_poly.entity_id
_entity_poly.type
_entity_poly.pdbx_seq_one_letter_code
_entity_poly.pdbx_strand_id
1 'polypeptide(L)'
;MAVRSRPACVSVPYIIAANDSENYYYSLLLQYVSYLSEDELLDGFNSAREAFQAREGLLREQCEMMEIYRERNRLLEMGLNRAHAFELLNREPEPLHCDDIVEILKKNKGMKSNLKEQSKQLM
;
A
#
# COMPACT_ATOMS: atom_id res chain seq x y z
N MET A 1 7.91 -33.97 -25.06
CA MET A 1 8.15 -33.77 -23.62
C MET A 1 7.26 -32.63 -23.18
N ALA A 2 6.40 -32.83 -22.17
CA ALA A 2 5.59 -31.73 -21.66
C ALA A 2 6.48 -30.79 -20.85
N VAL A 3 6.84 -29.64 -21.42
CA VAL A 3 7.57 -28.58 -20.72
C VAL A 3 6.63 -28.08 -19.63
N ARG A 4 7.00 -28.28 -18.37
CA ARG A 4 6.21 -27.78 -17.24
C ARG A 4 6.45 -26.27 -17.17
N SER A 5 5.42 -25.50 -17.49
CA SER A 5 5.41 -24.04 -17.31
C SER A 5 5.72 -23.72 -15.84
N ARG A 6 6.81 -22.99 -15.61
CA ARG A 6 7.16 -22.49 -14.28
C ARG A 6 6.54 -21.11 -14.10
N PRO A 7 5.82 -20.85 -13.00
CA PRO A 7 5.33 -19.51 -12.73
C PRO A 7 6.52 -18.58 -12.51
N ALA A 8 6.51 -17.42 -13.16
CA ALA A 8 7.50 -16.41 -12.89
C ALA A 8 7.33 -15.92 -11.44
N CYS A 9 8.37 -16.06 -10.63
CA CYS A 9 8.33 -15.64 -9.23
C CYS A 9 9.68 -15.09 -8.79
N VAL A 10 9.63 -14.10 -7.90
CA VAL A 10 10.83 -13.53 -7.30
C VAL A 10 11.13 -14.31 -6.02
N SER A 11 12.27 -14.99 -5.99
CA SER A 11 12.67 -15.84 -4.85
C SER A 11 13.46 -15.09 -3.77
N VAL A 12 14.08 -13.96 -4.11
CA VAL A 12 15.03 -13.26 -3.23
C VAL A 12 14.42 -11.98 -2.67
N PRO A 13 14.36 -11.80 -1.34
CA PRO A 13 13.95 -10.53 -0.74
C PRO A 13 15.08 -9.49 -0.84
N TYR A 14 14.73 -8.20 -0.91
CA TYR A 14 15.66 -7.06 -0.96
C TYR A 14 16.64 -7.08 -2.14
N ILE A 15 16.12 -6.77 -3.32
CA ILE A 15 16.90 -6.76 -4.56
C ILE A 15 17.41 -5.35 -4.85
N ILE A 16 18.72 -5.22 -5.06
CA ILE A 16 19.40 -3.97 -5.38
C ILE A 16 20.16 -4.18 -6.68
N ALA A 17 19.95 -3.31 -7.67
CA ALA A 17 20.58 -3.40 -8.99
C ALA A 17 22.12 -3.48 -8.97
N ALA A 18 22.75 -2.87 -7.95
CA ALA A 18 24.21 -2.88 -7.77
C ALA A 18 24.76 -4.23 -7.26
N ASN A 19 23.94 -5.01 -6.54
CA ASN A 19 24.34 -6.29 -5.98
C ASN A 19 23.89 -7.45 -6.88
N ASP A 20 22.67 -7.38 -7.41
CA ASP A 20 22.10 -8.39 -8.29
C ASP A 20 21.21 -7.73 -9.36
N SER A 21 21.81 -7.42 -10.50
CA SER A 21 21.16 -6.73 -11.60
C SER A 21 20.12 -7.61 -12.30
N GLU A 22 20.37 -8.91 -12.45
CA GLU A 22 19.45 -9.83 -13.13
C GLU A 22 18.14 -9.96 -12.36
N ASN A 23 18.21 -10.27 -11.06
CA ASN A 23 17.01 -10.35 -10.24
C ASN A 23 16.29 -9.01 -10.14
N TYR A 24 17.02 -7.89 -10.21
CA TYR A 24 16.43 -6.56 -10.20
C TYR A 24 15.56 -6.35 -11.45
N TYR A 25 16.11 -6.54 -12.65
CA TYR A 25 15.36 -6.39 -13.89
C TYR A 25 14.24 -7.43 -14.04
N TYR A 26 14.47 -8.65 -13.56
CA TYR A 26 13.44 -9.69 -13.52
C TYR A 26 12.25 -9.27 -12.64
N SER A 27 12.51 -8.72 -11.46
CA SER A 27 11.45 -8.22 -10.56
C SER A 27 10.65 -7.07 -11.18
N LEU A 28 11.32 -6.18 -11.94
CA LEU A 28 10.65 -5.10 -12.67
C LEU A 28 9.76 -5.67 -13.78
N LEU A 29 10.26 -6.61 -14.58
CA LEU A 29 9.46 -7.27 -15.62
C LEU A 29 8.19 -7.89 -15.04
N LEU A 30 8.31 -8.57 -13.90
CA LEU A 30 7.19 -9.21 -13.21
C LEU A 30 6.14 -8.21 -12.71
N GLN A 31 6.57 -7.00 -12.33
CA GLN A 31 5.67 -5.96 -11.86
C GLN A 31 4.80 -5.39 -12.99
N TYR A 32 5.33 -5.32 -14.21
CA TYR A 32 4.66 -4.72 -15.36
C TYR A 32 3.95 -5.74 -16.25
N VAL A 33 4.43 -6.98 -16.26
CA VAL A 33 3.85 -8.05 -17.06
C VAL A 33 3.24 -9.09 -16.12
N SER A 34 1.93 -8.98 -15.95
CA SER A 34 1.19 -9.80 -14.99
C SER A 34 0.94 -11.20 -15.55
N TYR A 35 1.10 -12.24 -14.72
CA TYR A 35 0.61 -13.61 -14.96
C TYR A 35 1.27 -14.41 -16.10
N LEU A 36 2.52 -14.12 -16.43
CA LEU A 36 3.27 -14.93 -17.40
C LEU A 36 4.08 -16.04 -16.73
N SER A 37 4.27 -17.13 -17.46
CA SER A 37 5.28 -18.12 -17.14
C SER A 37 6.68 -17.55 -17.33
N GLU A 38 7.67 -18.14 -16.66
CA GLU A 38 9.06 -17.67 -16.73
C GLU A 38 9.59 -17.63 -18.18
N ASP A 39 9.22 -18.62 -18.99
CA ASP A 39 9.59 -18.70 -20.41
C ASP A 39 8.96 -17.56 -21.24
N GLU A 40 7.71 -17.17 -20.94
CA GLU A 40 7.02 -16.06 -21.62
C GLU A 40 7.47 -14.68 -21.12
N LEU A 41 7.90 -14.60 -19.85
CA LEU A 41 8.44 -13.39 -19.27
C LEU A 41 9.77 -13.01 -19.94
N LEU A 42 10.62 -14.02 -20.17
CA LEU A 42 11.92 -13.86 -20.83
C LEU A 42 11.84 -13.98 -22.35
N ASP A 43 10.80 -14.58 -22.93
CA ASP A 43 10.50 -14.60 -24.37
C ASP A 43 11.70 -14.95 -25.26
N GLY A 44 12.50 -15.92 -24.82
CA GLY A 44 13.69 -16.38 -25.52
C GLY A 44 14.94 -15.48 -25.38
N PHE A 45 14.88 -14.40 -24.60
CA PHE A 45 16.06 -13.62 -24.22
C PHE A 45 16.92 -14.39 -23.20
N ASN A 46 18.24 -14.18 -23.26
CA ASN A 46 19.20 -14.88 -22.41
C ASN A 46 19.33 -14.26 -21.00
N SER A 47 18.81 -13.05 -20.81
CA SER A 47 18.92 -12.26 -19.59
C SER A 47 17.65 -11.44 -19.37
N ALA A 48 17.27 -11.26 -18.11
CA ALA A 48 16.13 -10.42 -17.74
C ALA A 48 16.41 -8.94 -18.08
N ARG A 49 17.67 -8.52 -18.05
CA ARG A 49 18.09 -7.18 -18.46
C ARG A 49 17.83 -6.94 -19.94
N GLU A 50 18.17 -7.90 -20.80
CA GLU A 50 17.94 -7.80 -22.24
C GLU A 50 16.45 -7.75 -22.57
N ALA A 51 15.66 -8.64 -21.96
CA ALA A 51 14.21 -8.64 -22.10
C ALA A 51 13.58 -7.30 -21.65
N PHE A 52 14.06 -6.73 -20.54
CA PHE A 52 13.60 -5.43 -20.06
C PHE A 52 13.94 -4.29 -21.02
N GLN A 53 15.16 -4.24 -21.54
CA GLN A 53 15.59 -3.22 -22.49
C GLN A 53 14.82 -3.30 -23.81
N ALA A 54 14.61 -4.51 -24.34
CA ALA A 54 13.85 -4.73 -25.56
C ALA A 54 12.39 -4.25 -25.45
N ARG A 55 11.83 -4.29 -24.22
CA ARG A 55 10.44 -3.92 -23.93
C ARG A 55 10.29 -2.55 -23.28
N GLU A 56 11.39 -1.81 -23.09
CA GLU A 56 11.39 -0.56 -22.29
C GLU A 56 10.34 0.45 -22.79
N GLY A 57 10.21 0.62 -24.11
CA GLY A 57 9.23 1.53 -24.70
C GLY A 57 7.79 1.15 -24.37
N LEU A 58 7.44 -0.13 -24.54
CA LEU A 58 6.11 -0.66 -24.24
C LEU A 58 5.82 -0.62 -22.73
N LEU A 59 6.82 -0.94 -21.91
CA LEU A 59 6.72 -0.86 -20.45
C LEU A 59 6.48 0.59 -20.00
N ARG A 60 7.13 1.57 -20.62
CA ARG A 60 6.94 2.99 -20.30
C ARG A 60 5.52 3.47 -20.59
N GLU A 61 4.94 3.09 -21.72
CA GLU A 61 3.55 3.39 -22.05
C GLU A 61 2.58 2.72 -21.05
N GLN A 62 2.86 1.47 -20.66
CA GLN A 62 2.08 0.78 -19.64
C GLN A 62 2.20 1.43 -18.26
N CYS A 63 3.39 1.93 -17.89
CA CYS A 63 3.61 2.69 -16.65
C CYS A 63 2.73 3.94 -16.61
N GLU A 64 2.73 4.74 -17.68
CA GLU A 64 1.91 5.96 -17.76
C GLU A 64 0.42 5.64 -17.62
N MET A 65 -0.06 4.61 -18.30
CA MET A 65 -1.44 4.15 -18.15
C MET A 65 -1.74 3.66 -16.73
N MET A 66 -0.81 2.94 -16.11
CA MET A 66 -0.95 2.47 -14.73
C MET A 66 -1.00 3.61 -13.71
N GLU A 67 -0.24 4.69 -13.92
CA GLU A 67 -0.33 5.90 -13.10
C GLU A 67 -1.71 6.55 -13.19
N ILE A 68 -2.29 6.63 -14.39
CA ILE A 68 -3.65 7.14 -14.59
C ILE A 68 -4.67 6.28 -13.82
N TYR A 69 -4.55 4.95 -13.86
CA TYR A 69 -5.44 4.07 -13.10
C TYR A 69 -5.26 4.20 -11.59
N ARG A 70 -4.01 4.32 -11.12
CA ARG A 70 -3.72 4.54 -9.69
C ARG A 70 -4.31 5.85 -9.20
N GLU A 71 -4.21 6.92 -9.99
CA GLU A 71 -4.78 8.22 -9.64
C GLU A 71 -6.30 8.19 -9.62
N ARG A 72 -6.93 7.53 -10.61
CA ARG A 72 -8.38 7.29 -10.60
C ARG A 72 -8.83 6.53 -9.36
N ASN A 73 -8.09 5.51 -8.93
CA ASN A 73 -8.40 4.77 -7.71
C ASN A 73 -8.30 5.64 -6.46
N ARG A 74 -7.28 6.52 -6.37
CA ARG A 74 -7.18 7.49 -5.26
C ARG A 74 -8.37 8.44 -5.24
N LEU A 75 -8.80 8.93 -6.40
CA LEU A 75 -9.97 9.80 -6.50
C LEU A 75 -11.26 9.08 -6.07
N LEU A 76 -11.42 7.81 -6.46
CA LEU A 76 -12.55 6.97 -6.01
C LEU A 76 -12.53 6.76 -4.50
N GLU A 77 -11.37 6.43 -3.93
CA GLU A 77 -11.19 6.26 -2.49
C GLU A 77 -11.50 7.55 -1.73
N MET A 78 -11.02 8.70 -2.21
CA MET A 78 -11.37 10.01 -1.65
C MET A 78 -12.87 10.29 -1.74
N GLY A 79 -13.53 9.94 -2.84
CA GLY A 79 -14.98 10.08 -3.02
C GLY A 79 -15.76 9.24 -2.01
N LEU A 80 -15.36 7.98 -1.85
CA LEU A 80 -15.92 7.05 -0.86
C LEU A 80 -15.76 7.59 0.57
N ASN A 81 -14.54 8.02 0.92
CA ASN A 81 -14.25 8.57 2.24
C ASN A 81 -15.07 9.84 2.52
N ARG A 82 -15.26 10.70 1.52
CA ARG A 82 -16.13 11.88 1.65
C ARG A 82 -17.60 11.50 1.82
N ALA A 83 -18.11 10.57 1.02
CA ALA A 83 -19.50 10.11 1.14
C ALA A 83 -19.76 9.51 2.53
N HIS A 84 -18.85 8.66 3.01
CA HIS A 84 -18.90 8.10 4.35
C HIS A 84 -18.81 9.19 5.44
N ALA A 85 -17.95 10.20 5.27
CA ALA A 85 -17.89 11.34 6.21
C ALA A 85 -19.20 12.14 6.25
N PHE A 86 -19.86 12.35 5.11
CA PHE A 86 -21.18 12.99 5.08
C PHE A 86 -22.25 12.15 5.75
N GLU A 87 -22.22 10.83 5.57
CA GLU A 87 -23.12 9.91 6.26
C GLU A 87 -22.96 10.01 7.79
N LEU A 88 -21.71 10.06 8.27
CA LEU A 88 -21.42 10.27 9.70
C LEU A 88 -21.93 11.61 10.23
N LEU A 89 -21.84 12.69 9.45
CA LEU A 89 -22.31 14.02 9.85
C LEU A 89 -23.84 14.15 9.81
N ASN A 90 -24.50 13.44 8.89
CA ASN A 90 -25.95 13.42 8.76
C ASN A 90 -26.61 12.43 9.72
N ARG A 91 -25.84 11.55 10.34
CA ARG A 91 -26.33 10.69 11.41
C ARG A 91 -26.73 11.57 12.59
N GLU A 92 -27.96 11.41 13.08
CA GLU A 92 -28.38 12.06 14.32
C GLU A 92 -27.37 11.68 15.42
N PRO A 93 -26.92 12.66 16.24
CA PRO A 93 -26.02 12.35 17.33
C PRO A 93 -26.69 11.29 18.20
N GLU A 94 -26.04 10.13 18.34
CA GLU A 94 -26.53 9.10 19.26
C GLU A 94 -26.74 9.76 20.62
N PRO A 95 -27.93 9.61 21.23
CA PRO A 95 -28.23 10.30 22.48
C PRO A 95 -27.23 9.83 23.52
N LEU A 96 -26.32 10.73 23.91
CA LEU A 96 -25.42 10.51 25.03
C LEU A 96 -26.29 10.25 26.26
N HIS A 97 -26.23 9.01 26.77
CA HIS A 97 -26.87 8.74 28.05
C HIS A 97 -26.13 9.55 29.12
N CYS A 98 -26.84 10.26 29.99
CA CYS A 98 -26.23 11.18 30.95
C CYS A 98 -25.17 10.50 31.83
N ASP A 99 -25.26 9.19 32.01
CA ASP A 99 -24.32 8.38 32.78
C ASP A 99 -22.92 8.34 32.14
N ASP A 100 -22.82 8.30 30.81
CA ASP A 100 -21.54 8.28 30.07
C ASP A 100 -20.81 9.62 30.18
N ILE A 101 -21.55 10.73 30.17
CA ILE A 101 -20.99 12.09 30.35
C ILE A 101 -20.43 12.24 31.76
N VAL A 102 -21.14 11.73 32.78
CA VAL A 102 -20.69 11.76 34.18
C VAL A 102 -19.42 10.93 34.36
N GLU A 103 -19.30 9.79 33.69
CA GLU A 103 -18.11 8.94 33.75
C GLU A 103 -16.90 9.60 33.06
N ILE A 104 -17.09 10.20 31.88
CA ILE A 104 -16.04 10.97 31.16
C ILE A 104 -15.56 12.17 31.99
N LEU A 105 -16.49 12.90 32.63
CA LEU A 105 -16.16 14.04 33.48
C LEU A 105 -15.43 13.62 34.77
N LYS A 106 -15.77 12.48 35.37
CA LYS A 106 -15.04 11.90 36.52
C LYS A 106 -13.62 11.50 36.12
N LYS A 107 -13.45 10.83 34.97
CA LYS A 107 -12.15 10.39 34.45
C LYS A 107 -11.22 11.57 34.17
N ASN A 108 -11.75 12.65 33.58
CA ASN A 108 -11.01 13.88 33.30
C ASN A 108 -10.64 14.68 34.56
N LYS A 109 -11.49 14.67 35.60
CA LYS A 109 -11.16 15.27 36.91
C LYS A 109 -10.09 14.46 37.66
N GLY A 110 -10.11 13.13 37.52
CA GLY A 110 -9.07 12.23 38.05
C GLY A 110 -7.68 12.45 37.42
N MET A 111 -7.62 12.63 36.10
CA MET A 111 -6.33 12.94 35.45
C MET A 111 -5.77 14.31 35.87
N LYS A 112 -6.61 15.32 36.02
CA LYS A 112 -6.19 16.67 36.46
C LYS A 112 -5.70 16.72 37.91
N SER A 113 -6.20 15.83 38.77
CA SER A 113 -5.71 15.70 40.15
C SER A 113 -4.38 14.96 40.21
N ASN A 114 -4.22 13.86 39.47
CA ASN A 114 -2.94 13.16 39.35
C ASN A 114 -1.81 14.04 38.79
N LEU A 115 -2.08 14.87 37.77
CA LEU A 115 -1.09 15.80 37.22
C LEU A 115 -0.66 16.87 38.23
N LYS A 116 -1.59 17.33 39.10
CA LYS A 116 -1.28 18.30 40.17
C LYS A 116 -0.48 17.69 41.32
N GLU A 117 -0.70 16.42 41.63
CA GLU A 117 0.07 15.69 42.64
C GLU A 117 1.49 15.38 42.15
N GLN A 118 1.64 14.96 40.89
CA GLN A 118 2.95 14.75 40.27
C GLN A 118 3.77 16.05 40.19
N SER A 119 3.14 17.19 39.89
CA SER A 119 3.83 18.48 39.88
C SER A 119 4.27 18.97 41.27
N LYS A 120 3.65 18.47 42.35
CA LYS A 120 4.05 18.79 43.74
C LYS A 120 5.18 17.88 44.26
N GLN A 121 5.36 16.70 43.69
CA GLN A 121 6.44 15.77 44.05
C GLN A 121 7.77 16.10 43.36
N LEU A 122 7.76 17.01 42.38
CA LEU A 122 8.92 17.45 41.58
C LEU A 122 9.49 18.81 42.02
N MET A 123 8.98 19.41 43.11
CA MET A 123 9.59 20.54 43.82
C MET A 123 10.11 20.07 45.18
#